data_AF-A0A435GTH0-F1
#
_entry.id   AF-A0A435GTH0-F1
#
_cell.length_a   1.000
_cell.length_b   1.000
_cell.length_c   1.000
_cell.angle_alpha   90.00
_cell.angle_beta   90.00
_cell.angle_gamma   90.00
#
_symmetry.space_group_name_H-M   'P 1'
#
loop_
_entity.id
_entity.type
_entity.pdbx_description
1 polymer ?
#
loop_
_entity_poly.entity_id
_entity_poly.type
_entity_poly.pdbx_seq_one_letter_code
_entity_poly.pdbx_strand_id
1 'polypeptide(L)'
;MFAVQAYTSNSQPIDRSETVRLIDRQRPDWSLEQAFYAAPAIFALERDLWFPRQWMLVAHASEVPEKGRYIVRQLFDEEIIVVRFDDGEEDIAAYYNVCTHRGSRLCAKDGRGKLLVCPYHAWSFRLTGELQSRQDLPESVDPEALGLHRVPCKHFGGLVFCGLDANSLPDIQPVADGLTGGLRENGLDRARIVARKNYLTKANWKLVLENFLECYHCRPAHPEYYRVNGHVKVTATRDADKAVEWQNEIEAWH
;
A
#
# COMPACT_ATOMS: atom_id res chain seq x y z
N MET A 1 -4.27 -12.28 16.25
CA MET A 1 -5.33 -13.00 15.51
C MET A 1 -6.34 -11.96 15.06
N PHE A 2 -6.07 -11.30 13.93
CA PHE A 2 -6.97 -10.28 13.39
C PHE A 2 -8.00 -11.01 12.54
N ALA A 3 -9.10 -11.39 13.17
CA ALA A 3 -10.29 -11.72 12.40
C ALA A 3 -10.82 -10.40 11.84
N VAL A 4 -10.51 -10.12 10.58
CA VAL A 4 -11.41 -9.32 9.76
C VAL A 4 -12.75 -10.05 9.88
N GLN A 5 -13.73 -9.45 10.55
CA GLN A 5 -15.08 -10.00 10.53
C GLN A 5 -15.41 -10.16 9.06
N ALA A 6 -15.57 -11.41 8.62
CA ALA A 6 -16.17 -11.71 7.35
C ALA A 6 -17.54 -11.01 7.40
N TYR A 7 -17.65 -9.88 6.70
CA TYR A 7 -18.93 -9.28 6.42
C TYR A 7 -19.67 -10.33 5.61
N THR A 8 -20.55 -11.07 6.29
CA THR A 8 -21.43 -12.05 5.69
C THR A 8 -22.15 -11.36 4.55
N SER A 9 -21.87 -11.81 3.32
CA SER A 9 -22.41 -11.27 2.09
C SER A 9 -23.91 -11.54 2.02
N ASN A 10 -24.70 -10.72 2.70
CA ASN A 10 -26.08 -10.49 2.31
C ASN A 10 -26.07 -9.35 1.28
N SER A 11 -25.34 -9.57 0.18
CA SER A 11 -25.22 -8.60 -0.90
C SER A 11 -26.51 -8.63 -1.70
N GLN A 12 -27.43 -7.74 -1.33
CA GLN A 12 -28.36 -7.17 -2.29
C GLN A 12 -27.58 -6.81 -3.57
N PRO A 13 -28.10 -7.10 -4.78
CA PRO A 13 -27.41 -6.78 -6.01
C PRO A 13 -27.05 -5.29 -6.00
N ILE A 14 -25.77 -5.00 -6.24
CA ILE A 14 -25.25 -3.64 -6.15
C ILE A 14 -25.83 -2.83 -7.30
N ASP A 15 -26.77 -1.94 -6.99
CA ASP A 15 -27.28 -0.99 -7.96
C ASP A 15 -26.24 0.11 -8.25
N ARG A 16 -25.45 -0.11 -9.30
CA ARG A 16 -24.46 0.85 -9.78
C ARG A 16 -25.12 2.17 -10.21
N SER A 17 -26.37 2.14 -10.67
CA SER A 17 -27.07 3.34 -11.16
C SER A 17 -27.29 4.35 -10.04
N GLU A 18 -27.58 3.89 -8.82
CA GLU A 18 -27.72 4.77 -7.67
C GLU A 18 -26.37 5.38 -7.24
N THR A 19 -25.29 4.61 -7.29
CA THR A 19 -23.94 5.14 -6.99
C THR A 19 -23.53 6.20 -8.02
N VAL A 20 -23.83 6.00 -9.31
CA VAL A 20 -23.60 7.01 -10.35
C VAL A 20 -24.41 8.26 -10.08
N ARG A 21 -25.70 8.15 -9.72
CA ARG A 21 -26.52 9.32 -9.35
C ARG A 21 -25.97 10.09 -8.16
N LEU A 22 -25.46 9.38 -7.15
CA LEU A 22 -24.81 10.01 -5.99
C LEU A 22 -23.55 10.78 -6.40
N ILE A 23 -22.75 10.22 -7.31
CA ILE A 23 -21.56 10.91 -7.85
C ILE A 23 -21.99 12.14 -8.67
N ASP A 24 -22.94 11.98 -9.59
CA ASP A 24 -23.37 13.05 -10.50
C ASP A 24 -24.00 14.25 -9.77
N ARG A 25 -24.64 14.01 -8.62
CA ARG A 25 -25.23 15.07 -7.79
C ARG A 25 -24.33 15.58 -6.67
N GLN A 26 -23.11 15.05 -6.55
CA GLN A 26 -22.16 15.51 -5.54
C GLN A 26 -21.90 17.00 -5.72
N ARG A 27 -22.08 17.76 -4.64
CA ARG A 27 -21.85 19.20 -4.65
C ARG A 27 -20.35 19.45 -4.53
N PRO A 28 -19.74 20.21 -5.47
CA PRO A 28 -18.34 20.63 -5.33
C PRO A 28 -18.13 21.36 -4.01
N ASP A 29 -16.98 21.14 -3.36
CA ASP A 29 -16.57 21.75 -2.08
C ASP A 29 -17.43 21.38 -0.84
N TRP A 30 -18.33 20.40 -0.96
CA TRP A 30 -19.07 19.83 0.17
C TRP A 30 -18.50 18.46 0.52
N SER A 31 -18.67 18.03 1.78
CA SER A 31 -18.40 16.65 2.18
C SER A 31 -19.24 15.68 1.35
N LEU A 32 -18.83 14.42 1.29
CA LEU A 32 -19.61 13.40 0.59
C LEU A 32 -20.94 13.15 1.30
N GLU A 33 -21.93 12.68 0.54
CA GLU A 33 -23.18 12.20 1.11
C GLU A 33 -22.96 10.98 2.02
N GLN A 34 -23.81 10.81 3.05
CA GLN A 34 -23.70 9.75 4.05
C GLN A 34 -23.51 8.35 3.46
N ALA A 35 -24.15 8.07 2.32
CA ALA A 35 -24.07 6.78 1.65
C ALA A 35 -22.62 6.39 1.33
N PHE A 36 -21.77 7.33 0.90
CA PHE A 36 -20.36 7.05 0.60
C PHE A 36 -19.58 6.57 1.83
N TYR A 37 -19.99 6.96 3.04
CA TYR A 37 -19.33 6.55 4.27
C TYR A 37 -19.92 5.29 4.90
N ALA A 38 -21.23 5.07 4.75
CA ALA A 38 -21.98 4.08 5.53
C ALA A 38 -22.56 2.92 4.71
N ALA A 39 -22.74 3.06 3.38
CA ALA A 39 -23.42 2.04 2.58
C ALA A 39 -22.48 0.86 2.25
N PRO A 40 -22.80 -0.39 2.67
CA PRO A 40 -21.97 -1.55 2.37
C PRO A 40 -21.80 -1.83 0.87
N ALA A 41 -22.84 -1.53 0.07
CA ALA A 41 -22.81 -1.70 -1.39
C ALA A 41 -21.79 -0.78 -2.06
N ILE A 42 -21.63 0.46 -1.58
CA ILE A 42 -20.61 1.38 -2.10
C ILE A 42 -19.22 0.91 -1.70
N PHE A 43 -19.02 0.46 -0.46
CA PHE A 43 -17.74 -0.09 -0.05
C PHE A 43 -17.34 -1.35 -0.86
N ALA A 44 -18.32 -2.20 -1.20
CA ALA A 44 -18.09 -3.33 -2.10
C ALA A 44 -17.64 -2.87 -3.51
N LEU A 45 -18.26 -1.82 -4.06
CA LEU A 45 -17.79 -1.22 -5.33
C LEU A 45 -16.39 -0.64 -5.23
N GLU A 46 -16.05 0.03 -4.13
CA GLU A 46 -14.70 0.56 -3.91
C GLU A 46 -13.67 -0.57 -3.88
N ARG A 47 -13.99 -1.70 -3.24
CA ARG A 47 -13.13 -2.88 -3.22
C ARG A 47 -12.94 -3.50 -4.60
N ASP A 48 -13.99 -3.55 -5.41
CA ASP A 48 -13.93 -4.19 -6.72
C ASP A 48 -13.31 -3.28 -7.80
N LEU A 49 -13.56 -1.96 -7.71
CA LEU A 49 -13.26 -1.03 -8.79
C LEU A 49 -12.17 -0.03 -8.45
N TRP A 50 -12.03 0.39 -7.19
CA TRP A 50 -11.11 1.45 -6.80
C TRP A 50 -9.80 0.90 -6.25
N PHE A 51 -9.85 0.06 -5.21
CA PHE A 51 -8.67 -0.44 -4.50
C PHE A 51 -7.65 -1.17 -5.37
N PRO A 52 -8.04 -2.05 -6.31
CA PRO A 52 -7.07 -2.78 -7.13
C PRO A 52 -6.25 -1.86 -8.04
N ARG A 53 -6.75 -0.64 -8.29
CA ARG A 53 -6.16 0.37 -9.17
C ARG A 53 -5.28 1.40 -8.43
N GLN A 54 -5.05 1.20 -7.13
CA GLN A 54 -4.24 2.11 -6.31
C GLN A 54 -2.86 1.53 -6.00
N TRP A 55 -1.85 2.40 -6.01
CA TRP A 55 -0.57 2.10 -5.37
C TRP A 55 -0.66 2.34 -3.87
N MET A 56 -0.27 1.33 -3.09
CA MET A 56 -0.27 1.37 -1.63
C MET A 56 1.15 1.29 -1.08
N LEU A 57 1.51 2.19 -0.17
CA LEU A 57 2.73 2.08 0.61
C LEU A 57 2.62 0.90 1.58
N VAL A 58 3.39 -0.17 1.33
CA VAL A 58 3.30 -1.41 2.12
C VAL A 58 4.44 -1.58 3.11
N ALA A 59 5.61 -1.00 2.82
CA ALA A 59 6.80 -1.14 3.62
C ALA A 59 7.79 -0.01 3.40
N HIS A 60 8.75 0.10 4.31
CA HIS A 60 10.01 0.79 4.08
C HIS A 60 11.10 -0.22 3.72
N ALA A 61 12.03 0.14 2.84
CA ALA A 61 13.11 -0.73 2.34
C ALA A 61 14.00 -1.31 3.45
N SER A 62 14.18 -0.55 4.54
CA SER A 62 14.89 -1.01 5.76
C SER A 62 14.26 -2.22 6.46
N GLU A 63 13.02 -2.58 6.14
CA GLU A 63 12.36 -3.80 6.66
C GLU A 63 12.85 -5.06 5.91
N VAL A 64 13.39 -4.89 4.71
CA VAL A 64 14.08 -5.93 3.92
C VAL A 64 15.49 -5.43 3.58
N PRO A 65 16.41 -5.29 4.55
CA PRO A 65 17.65 -4.53 4.37
C PRO A 65 18.73 -5.25 3.54
N GLU A 66 18.61 -6.55 3.35
CA GLU A 66 19.62 -7.39 2.70
C GLU A 66 18.93 -8.51 1.90
N LYS A 67 19.62 -9.02 0.87
CA LYS A 67 19.16 -10.15 0.06
C LYS A 67 18.66 -11.33 0.91
N GLY A 68 17.51 -11.87 0.52
CA GLY A 68 16.86 -12.99 1.19
C GLY A 68 15.99 -12.60 2.37
N ARG A 69 15.96 -11.32 2.78
CA ARG A 69 14.96 -10.84 3.74
C ARG A 69 13.62 -10.67 3.06
N TYR A 70 12.58 -11.13 3.75
CA TYR A 70 11.22 -10.94 3.31
C TYR A 70 10.29 -10.62 4.48
N ILE A 71 9.23 -9.90 4.16
CA ILE A 71 8.17 -9.53 5.09
C ILE A 71 6.82 -9.91 4.51
N VAL A 72 5.87 -10.23 5.38
CA VAL A 72 4.49 -10.57 5.01
C VAL A 72 3.59 -9.39 5.35
N ARG A 73 2.82 -8.90 4.37
CA ARG A 73 1.95 -7.74 4.55
C ARG A 73 0.55 -8.04 4.03
N GLN A 74 -0.44 -7.43 4.67
CA GLN A 74 -1.80 -7.39 4.15
C GLN A 74 -1.89 -6.24 3.15
N LEU A 75 -2.41 -6.51 1.96
CA LEU A 75 -2.74 -5.54 0.93
C LEU A 75 -4.22 -5.72 0.57
N PHE A 76 -5.07 -4.88 1.13
CA PHE A 76 -6.53 -5.05 1.08
C PHE A 76 -6.93 -6.45 1.58
N ASP A 77 -7.59 -7.26 0.75
CA ASP A 77 -8.02 -8.62 1.10
C ASP A 77 -6.96 -9.69 0.80
N GLU A 78 -5.82 -9.28 0.23
CA GLU A 78 -4.75 -10.14 -0.19
C GLU A 78 -3.59 -10.11 0.81
N GLU A 79 -2.86 -11.22 0.92
CA GLU A 79 -1.62 -11.27 1.67
C GLU A 79 -0.45 -11.42 0.71
N ILE A 80 0.55 -10.55 0.87
CA ILE A 80 1.71 -10.47 -0.02
C ILE A 80 3.00 -10.74 0.74
N ILE A 81 3.99 -11.27 0.02
CA ILE A 81 5.38 -11.34 0.44
C ILE A 81 6.13 -10.24 -0.29
N VAL A 82 6.78 -9.34 0.44
CA VAL A 82 7.76 -8.39 -0.10
C VAL A 82 9.15 -8.92 0.24
N VAL A 83 10.02 -9.07 -0.75
CA VAL A 83 11.33 -9.71 -0.61
C VAL A 83 12.42 -8.93 -1.34
N ARG A 84 13.57 -8.77 -0.68
CA ARG A 84 14.80 -8.34 -1.37
C ARG A 84 15.48 -9.55 -1.99
N PHE A 85 15.59 -9.59 -3.31
CA PHE A 85 16.15 -10.70 -4.07
C PHE A 85 17.59 -10.47 -4.55
N ASP A 86 18.07 -9.23 -4.54
CA ASP A 86 19.46 -8.89 -4.85
C ASP A 86 19.96 -7.66 -4.08
N ASP A 87 21.09 -7.06 -4.49
CA ASP A 87 21.65 -5.83 -3.91
C ASP A 87 21.70 -4.65 -4.93
N GLY A 88 20.96 -4.75 -6.04
CA GLY A 88 20.91 -3.75 -7.13
C GLY A 88 19.77 -2.72 -6.98
N GLU A 89 19.63 -1.81 -7.95
CA GLU A 89 18.60 -0.76 -7.89
C GLU A 89 17.16 -1.28 -7.99
N GLU A 90 16.93 -2.41 -8.68
CA GLU A 90 15.63 -3.07 -8.80
C GLU A 90 15.61 -4.39 -8.01
N ASP A 91 15.94 -4.36 -6.73
CA ASP A 91 16.19 -5.59 -5.96
C ASP A 91 15.07 -6.02 -5.01
N ILE A 92 13.94 -5.31 -4.98
CA ILE A 92 12.75 -5.68 -4.21
C ILE A 92 11.63 -6.13 -5.15
N ALA A 93 11.06 -7.31 -4.86
CA ALA A 93 9.88 -7.84 -5.53
C ALA A 93 8.77 -8.15 -4.54
N ALA A 94 7.53 -8.25 -5.04
CA ALA A 94 6.39 -8.69 -4.27
C ALA A 94 5.63 -9.82 -4.98
N TYR A 95 5.06 -10.73 -4.19
CA TYR A 95 4.27 -11.87 -4.67
C TYR A 95 3.05 -12.09 -3.78
N TYR A 96 1.99 -12.65 -4.34
CA TYR A 96 0.90 -13.19 -3.53
C TYR A 96 1.45 -14.31 -2.61
N ASN A 97 1.06 -14.32 -1.35
CA ASN A 97 1.53 -15.30 -0.35
C ASN A 97 0.81 -16.65 -0.50
N VAL A 98 0.79 -17.17 -1.72
CA VAL A 98 0.00 -18.34 -2.11
C VAL A 98 0.86 -19.23 -3.01
N CYS A 99 1.07 -20.48 -2.56
CA CYS A 99 1.78 -21.47 -3.34
C CYS A 99 0.95 -21.88 -4.56
N THR A 100 1.57 -21.85 -5.74
CA THR A 100 0.96 -22.21 -7.03
C THR A 100 0.61 -23.69 -7.17
N HIS A 101 0.99 -24.55 -6.23
CA HIS A 101 0.59 -25.96 -6.22
C HIS A 101 -0.87 -26.15 -5.80
N ARG A 102 -1.19 -25.85 -4.53
CA ARG A 102 -2.52 -26.10 -3.93
C ARG A 102 -3.01 -24.95 -3.05
N GLY A 103 -2.47 -23.74 -3.26
CA GLY A 103 -2.93 -22.54 -2.57
C GLY A 103 -2.49 -22.40 -1.11
N SER A 104 -1.54 -23.22 -0.63
CA SER A 104 -1.02 -23.06 0.73
C SER A 104 -0.36 -21.69 0.88
N ARG A 105 -0.59 -21.03 2.02
CA ARG A 105 0.22 -19.90 2.45
C ARG A 105 1.70 -20.29 2.50
N LEU A 106 2.59 -19.49 1.89
CA LEU A 106 4.03 -19.78 1.81
C LEU A 106 4.74 -19.35 3.10
N CYS A 107 4.54 -18.10 3.51
CA CYS A 107 5.23 -17.49 4.65
C CYS A 107 4.22 -17.14 5.75
N ALA A 108 4.38 -17.75 6.93
CA ALA A 108 3.52 -17.44 8.09
C ALA A 108 3.85 -16.09 8.76
N LYS A 109 5.09 -15.61 8.61
CA LYS A 109 5.62 -14.39 9.22
C LYS A 109 6.83 -13.88 8.46
N ASP A 110 7.28 -12.68 8.79
CA ASP A 110 8.53 -12.10 8.32
C ASP A 110 9.71 -13.05 8.59
N GLY A 111 10.69 -13.06 7.70
CA GLY A 111 11.75 -14.06 7.74
C GLY A 111 12.95 -13.78 6.84
N ARG A 112 13.79 -14.80 6.71
CA ARG A 112 14.94 -14.80 5.82
C ARG A 112 15.13 -16.16 5.17
N GLY A 113 15.61 -16.20 3.94
CA GLY A 113 15.92 -17.44 3.25
C GLY A 113 16.57 -17.22 1.89
N LYS A 114 17.23 -18.26 1.38
CA LYS A 114 17.72 -18.29 -0.01
C LYS A 114 16.60 -18.61 -1.02
N LEU A 115 15.53 -19.23 -0.53
CA LEU A 115 14.33 -19.62 -1.28
C LEU A 115 13.10 -19.36 -0.40
N LEU A 116 11.94 -19.18 -1.04
CA LEU A 116 10.63 -19.24 -0.40
C LEU A 116 10.13 -20.69 -0.49
N VAL A 117 9.94 -21.37 0.63
CA VAL A 117 9.61 -22.81 0.66
C VAL A 117 8.21 -23.02 1.20
N CYS A 118 7.36 -23.67 0.41
CA CYS A 118 6.01 -24.01 0.79
C CYS A 118 6.00 -25.04 1.94
N PRO A 119 5.31 -24.76 3.06
CA PRO A 119 5.28 -25.66 4.21
C PRO A 119 4.48 -26.94 3.95
N TYR A 120 3.71 -27.01 2.85
CA TYR A 120 2.85 -28.15 2.57
C TYR A 120 3.61 -29.31 1.90
N HIS A 121 4.21 -29.06 0.73
CA HIS A 121 4.90 -30.10 -0.07
C HIS A 121 6.31 -29.69 -0.50
N ALA A 122 6.92 -28.71 0.20
CA ALA A 122 8.27 -28.25 -0.05
C ALA A 122 8.58 -27.75 -1.48
N TRP A 123 7.56 -27.35 -2.25
CA TRP A 123 7.79 -26.55 -3.45
C TRP A 123 8.56 -25.30 -3.07
N SER A 124 9.70 -25.08 -3.71
CA SER A 124 10.59 -23.96 -3.39
C SER A 124 10.73 -23.03 -4.56
N PHE A 125 10.69 -21.74 -4.27
CA PHE A 125 10.73 -20.67 -5.26
C PHE A 125 11.97 -19.83 -5.01
N ARG A 126 12.58 -19.37 -6.10
CA ARG A 126 13.63 -18.33 -6.03
C ARG A 126 13.03 -17.04 -5.46
N LEU A 127 13.88 -16.17 -4.94
CA LEU A 127 13.46 -14.84 -4.47
C LEU A 127 12.94 -13.96 -5.63
N THR A 128 13.36 -14.28 -6.85
CA THR A 128 12.86 -13.75 -8.13
C THR A 128 11.53 -14.38 -8.59
N GLY A 129 11.00 -15.35 -7.83
CA GLY A 129 9.64 -15.88 -7.98
C GLY A 129 9.52 -17.19 -8.77
N GLU A 130 10.56 -17.59 -9.51
CA GLU A 130 10.52 -18.81 -10.33
C GLU A 130 10.53 -20.08 -9.47
N LEU A 131 9.82 -21.11 -9.92
CA LEU A 131 9.82 -22.42 -9.28
C LEU A 131 11.19 -23.08 -9.41
N GLN A 132 11.84 -23.36 -8.28
CA GLN A 132 13.17 -23.96 -8.21
C GLN A 132 13.11 -25.47 -8.01
N SER A 133 12.41 -25.94 -6.97
CA SER A 133 12.32 -27.37 -6.63
C SER A 133 10.88 -27.78 -6.43
N ARG A 134 10.60 -29.01 -6.86
CA ARG A 134 9.30 -29.67 -6.83
C ARG A 134 9.51 -31.19 -6.84
N GLN A 135 8.51 -31.93 -6.38
CA GLN A 135 8.49 -33.39 -6.47
C GLN A 135 7.35 -33.83 -7.37
N ASP A 136 7.57 -34.92 -8.11
CA ASP A 136 6.55 -35.65 -8.88
C ASP A 136 5.72 -34.78 -9.85
N LEU A 137 6.35 -33.78 -10.48
CA LEU A 137 5.70 -32.97 -11.51
C LEU A 137 5.55 -33.79 -12.81
N PRO A 138 4.34 -33.95 -13.37
CA PRO A 138 4.15 -34.65 -14.63
C PRO A 138 4.91 -33.98 -15.77
N GLU A 139 5.46 -34.77 -16.71
CA GLU A 139 6.23 -34.27 -17.86
C GLU A 139 5.43 -33.31 -18.76
N SER A 140 4.10 -33.42 -18.77
CA SER A 140 3.21 -32.55 -19.54
C SER A 140 3.04 -31.15 -18.94
N VAL A 141 3.56 -30.89 -17.74
CA VAL A 141 3.41 -29.60 -17.06
C VAL A 141 4.69 -28.79 -17.20
N ASP A 142 4.57 -27.62 -17.79
CA ASP A 142 5.66 -26.65 -17.88
C ASP A 142 5.99 -26.05 -16.49
N PRO A 143 7.19 -26.26 -15.95
CA PRO A 143 7.60 -25.68 -14.67
C PRO A 143 7.71 -24.15 -14.70
N GLU A 144 7.99 -23.54 -15.86
CA GLU A 144 8.16 -22.09 -15.97
C GLU A 144 6.83 -21.35 -15.75
N ALA A 145 5.73 -21.99 -16.12
CA ALA A 145 4.37 -21.50 -15.86
C ALA A 145 3.92 -21.58 -14.39
N LEU A 146 4.74 -22.19 -13.51
CA LEU A 146 4.38 -22.46 -12.11
C LEU A 146 5.07 -21.52 -11.10
N GLY A 147 5.75 -20.47 -11.56
CA GLY A 147 6.31 -19.43 -10.69
C GLY A 147 5.25 -18.68 -9.88
N LEU A 148 5.68 -17.96 -8.84
CA LEU A 148 4.80 -17.17 -7.99
C LEU A 148 4.07 -16.08 -8.78
N HIS A 149 2.80 -15.87 -8.44
CA HIS A 149 2.03 -14.74 -8.96
C HIS A 149 2.64 -13.43 -8.44
N ARG A 150 3.18 -12.62 -9.37
CA ARG A 150 3.77 -11.32 -9.07
C ARG A 150 2.69 -10.33 -8.65
N VAL A 151 3.05 -9.50 -7.67
CA VAL A 151 2.31 -8.30 -7.28
C VAL A 151 3.11 -7.12 -7.82
N PRO A 152 2.49 -6.19 -8.59
CA PRO A 152 3.12 -4.93 -8.99
C PRO A 152 3.85 -4.29 -7.82
N CYS A 153 5.15 -4.03 -8.00
CA CYS A 153 6.02 -3.52 -6.94
C CYS A 153 6.95 -2.46 -7.51
N LYS A 154 7.01 -1.31 -6.85
CA LYS A 154 7.93 -0.21 -7.15
C LYS A 154 8.47 0.33 -5.85
N HIS A 155 9.73 0.73 -5.83
CA HIS A 155 10.32 1.33 -4.64
C HIS A 155 11.26 2.47 -5.02
N PHE A 156 11.21 3.54 -4.23
CA PHE A 156 12.01 4.76 -4.39
C PHE A 156 12.01 5.53 -3.07
N GLY A 157 13.07 6.29 -2.80
CA GLY A 157 13.17 7.11 -1.58
C GLY A 157 12.97 6.33 -0.27
N GLY A 158 13.36 5.05 -0.23
CA GLY A 158 13.16 4.15 0.92
C GLY A 158 11.75 3.58 1.05
N LEU A 159 10.79 3.99 0.23
CA LEU A 159 9.40 3.56 0.28
C LEU A 159 9.14 2.42 -0.72
N VAL A 160 8.37 1.40 -0.30
CA VAL A 160 7.97 0.27 -1.15
C VAL A 160 6.47 0.31 -1.38
N PHE A 161 6.08 0.44 -2.64
CA PHE A 161 4.70 0.50 -3.10
C PHE A 161 4.30 -0.79 -3.81
N CYS A 162 3.09 -1.27 -3.50
CA CYS A 162 2.47 -2.39 -4.21
C CYS A 162 1.04 -2.05 -4.65
N GLY A 163 0.59 -2.67 -5.73
CA GLY A 163 -0.80 -2.61 -6.20
C GLY A 163 -1.27 -3.99 -6.66
N LEU A 164 -2.56 -4.16 -6.94
CA LEU A 164 -3.12 -5.48 -7.27
C LEU A 164 -3.33 -5.70 -8.78
N ASP A 165 -3.85 -4.71 -9.51
CA ASP A 165 -4.14 -4.83 -10.94
C ASP A 165 -3.09 -4.09 -11.78
N ALA A 166 -2.09 -4.83 -12.27
CA ALA A 166 -1.01 -4.32 -13.10
C ALA A 166 -1.49 -3.52 -14.32
N ASN A 167 -2.64 -3.88 -14.90
CA ASN A 167 -3.15 -3.26 -16.13
C ASN A 167 -3.91 -1.95 -15.86
N SER A 168 -4.38 -1.75 -14.62
CA SER A 168 -5.15 -0.56 -14.24
C SER A 168 -4.38 0.43 -13.37
N LEU A 169 -3.21 0.03 -12.85
CA LEU A 169 -2.37 0.91 -12.03
C LEU A 169 -1.85 2.09 -12.87
N PRO A 170 -1.93 3.32 -12.36
CA PRO A 170 -1.32 4.45 -13.03
C PRO A 170 0.21 4.32 -13.01
N ASP A 171 0.88 4.98 -13.95
CA ASP A 171 2.33 5.13 -13.88
C ASP A 171 2.71 5.87 -12.60
N ILE A 172 3.55 5.24 -11.77
CA ILE A 172 4.01 5.81 -10.50
C ILE A 172 5.22 6.71 -10.70
N GLN A 173 5.87 6.69 -11.87
CA GLN A 173 7.11 7.45 -12.10
C GLN A 173 6.97 8.96 -11.81
N PRO A 174 5.88 9.65 -12.21
CA PRO A 174 5.71 11.06 -11.86
C PRO A 174 5.67 11.32 -10.34
N VAL A 175 5.12 10.38 -9.56
CA VAL A 175 5.11 10.45 -8.09
C VAL A 175 6.51 10.19 -7.55
N ALA A 176 7.24 9.22 -8.11
CA ALA A 176 8.61 8.94 -7.74
C ALA A 176 9.51 10.16 -7.95
N ASP A 177 9.44 10.78 -9.13
CA ASP A 177 10.22 11.95 -9.49
C ASP A 177 9.89 13.15 -8.58
N GLY A 178 8.60 13.36 -8.29
CA GLY A 178 8.13 14.47 -7.46
C GLY A 178 8.48 14.32 -5.98
N LEU A 179 8.64 13.10 -5.46
CA LEU A 179 8.88 12.86 -4.02
C LEU A 179 10.35 12.58 -3.70
N THR A 180 11.10 11.92 -4.59
CA THR A 180 12.42 11.35 -4.25
C THR A 180 13.41 12.39 -3.70
N GLY A 181 13.44 13.59 -4.27
CA GLY A 181 14.30 14.68 -3.79
C GLY A 181 14.03 15.04 -2.32
N GLY A 182 12.78 15.37 -2.00
CA GLY A 182 12.37 15.73 -0.63
C GLY A 182 12.51 14.57 0.36
N LEU A 183 12.23 13.34 -0.08
CA LEU A 183 12.44 12.15 0.76
C LEU A 183 13.91 11.99 1.16
N ARG A 184 14.83 12.21 0.21
CA ARG A 184 16.28 12.13 0.45
C ARG A 184 16.78 13.27 1.34
N GLU A 185 16.30 14.50 1.12
CA GLU A 185 16.66 15.66 1.96
C GLU A 185 16.27 15.44 3.43
N ASN A 186 15.10 14.81 3.65
CA ASN A 186 14.64 14.43 4.99
C ASN A 186 15.28 13.13 5.51
N GLY A 187 16.18 12.51 4.72
CA GLY A 187 16.89 11.28 5.07
C GLY A 187 15.99 10.05 5.20
N LEU A 188 14.82 10.06 4.56
CA LEU A 188 13.90 8.93 4.60
C LEU A 188 14.45 7.71 3.86
N ASP A 189 15.19 7.92 2.76
CA ASP A 189 15.88 6.88 2.00
C ASP A 189 16.86 6.03 2.84
N ARG A 190 17.48 6.67 3.84
CA ARG A 190 18.40 6.06 4.81
C ARG A 190 17.77 5.81 6.19
N ALA A 191 16.48 6.05 6.34
CA ALA A 191 15.79 5.88 7.61
C ALA A 191 15.57 4.39 7.92
N ARG A 192 15.19 4.12 9.17
CA ARG A 192 14.73 2.80 9.58
C ARG A 192 13.45 2.87 10.39
N ILE A 193 12.59 1.88 10.20
CA ILE A 193 11.40 1.74 11.03
C ILE A 193 11.84 1.29 12.42
N VAL A 194 11.77 2.19 13.39
CA VAL A 194 12.09 1.90 14.81
C VAL A 194 10.87 1.44 15.59
N ALA A 195 9.68 1.87 15.18
CA ALA A 195 8.42 1.50 15.81
C ALA A 195 7.29 1.54 14.78
N ARG A 196 6.35 0.60 14.90
CA ARG A 196 5.11 0.56 14.13
C ARG A 196 3.96 0.37 15.10
N LYS A 197 2.92 1.19 14.97
CA LYS A 197 1.67 1.06 15.73
C LYS A 197 0.52 0.90 14.75
N ASN A 198 -0.28 -0.13 14.96
CA ASN A 198 -1.51 -0.36 14.21
C ASN A 198 -2.68 -0.30 15.18
N TYR A 199 -3.70 0.47 14.85
CA TYR A 199 -4.90 0.61 15.66
C TYR A 199 -6.12 0.54 14.75
N LEU A 200 -7.15 -0.19 15.21
CA LEU A 200 -8.40 -0.29 14.50
C LEU A 200 -9.22 0.98 14.73
N THR A 201 -9.48 1.72 13.65
CA THR A 201 -10.35 2.88 13.66
C THR A 201 -11.74 2.47 13.18
N LYS A 202 -12.76 2.66 14.03
CA LYS A 202 -14.16 2.38 13.68
C LYS A 202 -14.75 3.53 12.84
N ALA A 203 -14.19 3.74 11.65
CA ALA A 203 -14.60 4.77 10.70
C ALA A 203 -14.42 4.28 9.26
N ASN A 204 -15.11 4.92 8.31
CA ASN A 204 -14.83 4.73 6.90
C ASN A 204 -13.41 5.21 6.57
N TRP A 205 -12.71 4.52 5.67
CA TRP A 205 -11.33 4.86 5.28
C TRP A 205 -11.22 6.29 4.70
N LYS A 206 -12.27 6.77 4.01
CA LYS A 206 -12.32 8.14 3.47
C LYS A 206 -12.28 9.19 4.57
N LEU A 207 -13.01 8.99 5.67
CA LEU A 207 -12.99 9.91 6.81
C LEU A 207 -11.61 9.97 7.48
N VAL A 208 -10.88 8.85 7.52
CA VAL A 208 -9.50 8.83 8.05
C VAL A 208 -8.58 9.65 7.15
N LEU A 209 -8.74 9.54 5.83
CA LEU A 209 -7.97 10.33 4.87
C LEU A 209 -8.34 11.82 4.92
N GLU A 210 -9.63 12.15 4.92
CA GLU A 210 -10.13 13.52 5.03
C GLU A 210 -9.59 14.21 6.30
N ASN A 211 -9.62 13.53 7.45
CA ASN A 211 -9.05 14.04 8.69
C ASN A 211 -7.53 14.24 8.61
N PHE A 212 -6.80 13.41 7.86
CA PHE A 212 -5.34 13.54 7.73
C PHE A 212 -4.93 14.72 6.84
N LEU A 213 -5.78 15.14 5.92
CA LEU A 213 -5.50 16.18 4.92
C LEU A 213 -5.79 17.61 5.40
N GLU A 214 -6.17 17.79 6.66
CA GLU A 214 -6.42 19.10 7.25
C GLU A 214 -5.91 19.21 8.69
N CYS A 215 -5.81 20.45 9.18
CA CYS A 215 -5.44 20.75 10.56
C CYS A 215 -6.42 21.76 11.20
N TYR A 216 -7.63 21.85 10.65
CA TYR A 216 -8.72 22.66 11.21
C TYR A 216 -9.16 22.11 12.57
N HIS A 217 -9.15 20.77 12.74
CA HIS A 217 -9.43 20.13 14.03
C HIS A 217 -8.25 20.15 15.01
N CYS A 218 -7.02 20.48 14.58
CA CYS A 218 -5.82 20.33 15.41
C CYS A 218 -5.85 21.13 16.71
N ARG A 219 -6.30 22.39 16.65
CA ARG A 219 -6.33 23.27 17.83
C ARG A 219 -7.22 22.72 18.94
N PRO A 220 -8.49 22.35 18.70
CA PRO A 220 -9.35 21.79 19.74
C PRO A 220 -9.04 20.31 20.07
N ALA A 221 -8.64 19.49 19.11
CA ALA A 221 -8.52 18.04 19.29
C ALA A 221 -7.13 17.57 19.75
N HIS A 222 -6.06 18.30 19.42
CA HIS A 222 -4.68 17.90 19.68
C HIS A 222 -3.90 18.99 20.44
N PRO A 223 -4.27 19.30 21.71
CA PRO A 223 -3.69 20.42 22.45
C PRO A 223 -2.16 20.32 22.60
N GLU A 224 -1.63 19.10 22.75
CA GLU A 224 -0.19 18.86 22.86
C GLU A 224 0.53 19.12 21.53
N TYR A 225 -0.04 18.65 20.41
CA TYR A 225 0.50 18.87 19.08
C TYR A 225 0.46 20.35 18.71
N TYR A 226 -0.67 21.02 18.94
CA TYR A 226 -0.88 22.42 18.59
C TYR A 226 0.04 23.36 19.37
N ARG A 227 0.39 23.01 20.63
CA ARG A 227 1.36 23.79 21.42
C ARG A 227 2.73 23.89 20.75
N VAL A 228 3.14 22.87 20.00
CA VAL A 228 4.45 22.84 19.32
C VAL A 228 4.33 23.29 17.86
N ASN A 229 3.28 22.87 17.16
CA ASN A 229 3.14 23.04 15.72
C ASN A 229 2.11 24.10 15.31
N GLY A 230 1.49 24.84 16.24
CA GLY A 230 0.43 25.80 15.93
C GLY A 230 0.84 26.98 15.06
N HIS A 231 2.14 27.19 14.85
CA HIS A 231 2.70 28.15 13.91
C HIS A 231 2.71 27.63 12.46
N VAL A 232 2.65 26.30 12.26
CA VAL A 232 2.61 25.67 10.94
C VAL A 232 1.17 25.74 10.42
N LYS A 233 0.95 26.56 9.40
CA LYS A 233 -0.34 26.65 8.71
C LYS A 233 -0.42 25.58 7.64
N VAL A 234 -0.98 24.42 7.97
CA VAL A 234 -1.34 23.41 6.97
C VAL A 234 -2.70 23.77 6.38
N THR A 235 -2.70 24.35 5.18
CA THR A 235 -3.93 24.56 4.39
C THR A 235 -4.01 23.50 3.31
N ALA A 236 -5.17 22.85 3.16
CA ALA A 236 -5.41 21.85 2.11
C ALA A 236 -5.31 22.44 0.67
N THR A 237 -5.35 23.76 0.54
CA THR A 237 -5.15 24.49 -0.71
C THR A 237 -3.69 24.94 -0.83
N ARG A 238 -3.05 24.62 -1.95
CA ARG A 238 -1.73 25.16 -2.32
C ARG A 238 -1.88 26.67 -2.53
N ASP A 239 -1.29 27.43 -1.62
CA ASP A 239 -1.17 28.88 -1.70
C ASP A 239 0.07 29.18 -2.55
N ALA A 240 -0.13 29.57 -3.81
CA ALA A 240 0.95 29.75 -4.78
C ALA A 240 1.93 30.84 -4.32
N ASP A 241 1.44 31.89 -3.68
CA ASP A 241 2.25 33.00 -3.19
C ASP A 241 3.12 32.56 -2.01
N LYS A 242 2.56 31.79 -1.06
CA LYS A 242 3.34 31.21 0.03
C LYS A 242 4.33 30.15 -0.41
N ALA A 243 4.02 29.40 -1.48
CA ALA A 243 4.96 28.44 -2.03
C ALA A 243 6.21 29.16 -2.59
N VAL A 244 6.03 30.32 -3.23
CA VAL A 244 7.13 31.18 -3.69
C VAL A 244 7.89 31.80 -2.51
N GLU A 245 7.18 32.30 -1.49
CA GLU A 245 7.79 32.84 -0.27
C GLU A 245 8.69 31.79 0.43
N TRP A 246 8.17 30.58 0.62
CA TRP A 246 8.91 29.46 1.21
C TRP A 246 10.11 29.03 0.37
N GLN A 247 9.98 29.00 -0.96
CA GLN A 247 11.09 28.70 -1.87
C GLN A 247 12.21 29.72 -1.74
N ASN A 248 11.88 31.01 -1.67
CA ASN A 248 12.85 32.08 -1.47
C ASN A 248 13.54 31.99 -0.09
N GLU A 249 12.82 31.59 0.96
CA GLU A 249 13.41 31.35 2.28
C GLU A 249 14.43 30.21 2.25
N ILE A 250 14.13 29.09 1.57
CA ILE A 250 15.07 27.98 1.40
C ILE A 250 16.31 28.42 0.62
N GLU A 251 16.12 29.15 -0.48
CA GLU A 251 17.23 29.63 -1.31
C GLU A 251 18.15 30.59 -0.54
N ALA A 252 17.61 31.37 0.40
CA ALA A 252 18.39 32.27 1.25
C ALA A 252 19.20 31.56 2.35
N TRP A 253 18.96 30.27 2.60
CA TRP A 253 19.71 29.46 3.57
C TRP A 253 20.96 28.81 2.97
N HIS A 254 21.10 28.86 1.64
CA HIS A 254 22.24 28.35 0.87
C HIS A 254 23.18 29.47 0.42
#